data_AF-A0A7C1B9F4-F1
#
_entry.id   AF-A0A7C1B9F4-F1
#
_cell.length_a   1.000
_cell.length_b   1.000
_cell.length_c   1.000
_cell.angle_alpha   90.00
_cell.angle_beta   90.00
_cell.angle_gamma   90.00
#
_symmetry.space_group_name_H-M   'P 1'
#
loop_
_entity.id
_entity.type
_entity.pdbx_description
1 polymer ?
#
loop_
_entity_poly.entity_id
_entity_poly.type
_entity_poly.pdbx_seq_one_letter_code
_entity_poly.pdbx_strand_id
1 'polypeptide(L)' 'PHLAPYLGARHRAALGITEVSDAVSVIVSEETRVASVAKSGELITCKDMIELKKQIFRGLYGR' A
#
# COMPACT_ATOMS: atom_id res chain seq x y z
N PRO A 1 1.51 -12.83 11.24
CA PRO A 1 0.74 -11.95 10.32
C PRO A 1 0.05 -12.78 9.23
N HIS A 2 -1.29 -12.87 9.30
CA HIS A 2 -2.11 -13.56 8.28
C HIS A 2 -2.30 -12.60 7.10
N LEU A 3 -1.33 -12.55 6.19
CA LEU A 3 -1.44 -11.78 4.95
C LEU A 3 -2.44 -12.46 4.03
N ALA A 4 -3.27 -11.68 3.35
CA ALA A 4 -4.24 -12.25 2.43
C ALA A 4 -3.51 -13.02 1.30
N PRO A 5 -3.98 -14.24 0.94
CA PRO A 5 -3.24 -15.15 0.07
C PRO A 5 -3.01 -14.62 -1.35
N TYR A 6 -3.80 -13.64 -1.79
CA TYR A 6 -3.65 -12.99 -3.10
C TYR A 6 -2.54 -11.92 -3.14
N LEU A 7 -1.88 -11.61 -2.01
CA LEU A 7 -0.83 -10.60 -1.97
C LEU A 7 0.49 -11.16 -2.49
N GLY A 8 0.87 -10.77 -3.72
CA GLY A 8 2.17 -11.09 -4.31
C GLY A 8 3.38 -10.46 -3.57
N ALA A 9 4.60 -10.78 -4.01
CA ALA A 9 5.84 -10.40 -3.33
C ALA A 9 6.00 -8.89 -3.09
N ARG A 10 5.61 -8.05 -4.07
CA ARG A 10 5.65 -6.58 -3.93
C ARG A 10 4.78 -6.07 -2.78
N HIS A 11 3.58 -6.61 -2.63
CA HIS A 11 2.68 -6.23 -1.54
C HIS A 11 3.26 -6.63 -0.19
N ARG A 12 3.83 -7.83 -0.09
CA ARG A 12 4.45 -8.31 1.14
C ARG A 12 5.69 -7.50 1.53
N ALA A 13 6.53 -7.13 0.55
CA ALA A 13 7.67 -6.26 0.79
C ALA A 13 7.25 -4.87 1.26
N ALA A 14 6.24 -4.28 0.62
CA ALA A 14 5.68 -2.99 1.03
C ALA A 14 5.07 -3.04 2.45
N LEU A 15 4.34 -4.10 2.79
CA LEU A 15 3.84 -4.30 4.15
C LEU A 15 4.99 -4.44 5.14
N GLY A 16 5.97 -5.30 4.86
CA GLY A 16 7.11 -5.50 5.75
C GLY A 16 7.92 -4.24 6.02
N ILE A 17 8.22 -3.43 5.00
CA ILE A 17 8.97 -2.18 5.21
C ILE A 17 8.14 -1.14 5.96
N THR A 18 6.83 -1.07 5.71
CA THR A 18 5.96 -0.09 6.38
C THR A 18 5.49 -0.53 7.77
N GLU A 19 5.67 -1.79 8.17
CA GLU A 19 5.46 -2.25 9.56
C GLU A 19 6.56 -1.75 10.51
N VAL A 20 7.79 -1.59 10.00
CA VAL A 20 8.98 -1.25 10.80
C VAL A 20 9.52 0.16 10.54
N SER A 21 8.82 0.96 9.73
CA SER A 21 9.21 2.32 9.43
C SER A 21 7.99 3.22 9.20
N ASP A 22 8.23 4.52 9.15
CA ASP A 22 7.26 5.52 8.73
C ASP A 22 7.18 5.66 7.20
N ALA A 23 7.72 4.71 6.43
CA ALA A 23 7.63 4.75 4.97
C ALA A 23 6.18 4.67 4.48
N VAL A 24 5.91 5.35 3.36
CA VAL A 24 4.70 5.20 2.55
C VAL A 24 5.13 4.49 1.27
N SER A 25 4.54 3.32 0.99
CA SER A 25 4.84 2.55 -0.22
C SER A 25 3.66 2.55 -1.18
N VAL A 26 3.91 2.80 -2.46
CA VAL A 26 2.90 2.66 -3.53
C VAL A 26 3.22 1.40 -4.32
N ILE A 27 2.20 0.56 -4.55
CA ILE A 27 2.32 -0.73 -5.20
C ILE A 27 1.36 -0.77 -6.38
N VAL A 28 1.83 -1.18 -7.55
CA VAL A 28 0.96 -1.52 -8.69
C VAL A 28 1.02 -3.03 -8.91
N SER A 29 -0.13 -3.67 -8.83
CA SER A 29 -0.28 -5.09 -9.12
C SER A 29 -0.07 -5.36 -10.60
N GLU A 30 0.78 -6.32 -10.96
CA GLU A 30 0.95 -6.75 -12.35
C GLU A 30 -0.23 -7.60 -12.84
N GLU A 31 -0.79 -8.41 -11.95
CA GLU A 31 -1.92 -9.30 -12.26
C GLU A 31 -3.20 -8.50 -12.49
N THR A 32 -3.49 -7.53 -11.61
CA THR A 32 -4.77 -6.81 -11.61
C THR A 32 -4.67 -5.39 -12.15
N ARG A 33 -3.46 -4.85 -12.33
CA ARG A 33 -3.20 -3.44 -12.69
C ARG A 33 -3.76 -2.42 -11.68
N VAL A 34 -4.17 -2.88 -10.50
CA VAL A 34 -4.71 -2.04 -9.43
C VAL A 34 -3.56 -1.47 -8.59
N ALA A 35 -3.65 -0.19 -8.27
CA ALA A 35 -2.73 0.49 -7.37
C ALA A 35 -3.16 0.31 -5.91
N SER A 36 -2.19 0.20 -5.01
CA SER A 36 -2.39 0.14 -3.56
C SER A 36 -1.36 1.03 -2.86
N VAL A 37 -1.68 1.47 -1.64
CA VAL A 37 -0.75 2.19 -0.76
C VAL A 37 -0.58 1.38 0.52
N ALA A 38 0.66 1.16 0.94
CA ALA A 38 0.98 0.59 2.24
C ALA A 38 1.58 1.67 3.17
N LYS A 39 1.15 1.68 4.44
CA LYS A 39 1.64 2.57 5.49
C LYS A 39 1.32 1.96 6.85
N SER A 40 2.28 1.97 7.78
CA SER A 40 2.10 1.46 9.14
C SER A 40 1.61 0.00 9.20
N GLY A 41 2.04 -0.84 8.25
CA GLY A 41 1.60 -2.23 8.13
C GLY A 41 0.17 -2.44 7.61
N GLU A 42 -0.50 -1.38 7.16
CA GLU A 42 -1.81 -1.46 6.52
C GLU A 42 -1.66 -1.30 5.01
N LEU A 43 -2.43 -2.08 4.23
CA LEU A 43 -2.50 -1.98 2.78
C LEU A 43 -3.89 -1.52 2.35
N ILE A 44 -3.94 -0.47 1.53
CA ILE A 44 -5.18 0.13 1.02
C ILE A 44 -5.18 0.06 -0.50
N THR A 45 -6.10 -0.73 -1.04
CA THR A 45 -6.33 -0.85 -2.48
C THR A 45 -7.10 0.37 -2.99
N CYS A 46 -6.59 1.03 -4.03
CA CYS A 46 -7.17 2.24 -4.60
C CYS A 46 -7.99 1.91 -5.84
N LYS A 47 -9.22 2.41 -5.87
CA LYS A 47 -10.18 2.23 -6.97
C LYS A 47 -9.89 3.11 -8.19
N ASP A 48 -9.28 4.28 -7.98
CA ASP A 48 -8.95 5.24 -9.02
C ASP A 48 -7.75 6.12 -8.60
N MET A 49 -7.33 7.01 -9.50
CA MET A 49 -6.23 7.94 -9.27
C MET A 49 -6.55 9.03 -8.23
N ILE A 50 -7.83 9.34 -8.00
CA ILE A 50 -8.25 10.34 -7.01
C ILE A 50 -8.03 9.75 -5.61
N GLU A 51 -8.49 8.52 -5.40
CA GLU A 51 -8.27 7.78 -4.16
C GLU A 51 -6.77 7.52 -3.94
N LEU A 52 -6.02 7.14 -4.98
CA LEU A 52 -4.57 6.94 -4.86
C LEU A 52 -3.87 8.21 -4.36
N LYS A 53 -4.14 9.36 -5.00
CA LYS A 53 -3.57 10.64 -4.56
C LYS A 53 -3.96 10.92 -3.11
N LYS A 54 -5.25 10.80 -2.78
CA LYS A 54 -5.75 11.02 -1.42
C LYS A 54 -5.02 10.16 -0.39
N GLN A 55 -4.79 8.88 -0.69
CA GLN A 55 -4.10 7.97 0.22
C GLN A 55 -2.61 8.31 0.37
N ILE A 56 -1.93 8.71 -0.72
CA ILE A 56 -0.54 9.18 -0.66
C ILE A 56 -0.43 10.44 0.20
N PHE A 57 -1.28 11.45 -0.06
CA PHE A 57 -1.29 12.69 0.72
C PHE A 57 -1.60 12.43 2.20
N ARG A 58 -2.56 11.55 2.48
CA ARG A 58 -2.89 11.15 3.85
C ARG A 58 -1.72 10.44 4.53
N GLY A 59 -1.02 9.54 3.83
CA GLY A 59 0.12 8.81 4.38
C GLY A 59 1.36 9.68 4.62
N LEU A 60 1.55 10.74 3.83
CA LEU A 60 2.71 11.64 3.92
C LEU A 60 2.49 12.83 4.87
N TYR A 61 1.28 13.41 4.88
CA TYR A 61 0.99 14.67 5.59
C TYR A 61 -0.05 14.53 6.69
N GLY A 62 -0.73 13.39 6.79
CA GLY A 62 -1.62 13.12 7.90
C GLY A 62 -0.82 12.96 9.18
N ARG A 63 -0.87 13.96 10.07
CA ARG A 63 -0.67 13.74 11.51
C ARG A 63 -1.91 13.12 12.10
#